data_AF-M1P522-F1
#
_entry.id   AF-M1P522-F1
#
_cell.length_a   1.000
_cell.length_b   1.000
_cell.length_c   1.000
_cell.angle_alpha   90.00
_cell.angle_beta   90.00
_cell.angle_gamma   90.00
#
_symmetry.space_group_name_H-M   'P 1'
#
loop_
_entity.id
_entity.type
_entity.pdbx_description
1 polymer ?
#
loop_
_entity_poly.entity_id
_entity_poly.type
_entity_poly.pdbx_seq_one_letter_code
_entity_poly.pdbx_strand_id
1 'polypeptide(L)'
;MKKTLFLTALLSFLFFPIQGQTEDSYKIVFETMDCSGNTGFATVGPDEIFKVGNGDCTNPEDPAKKLKQLLVHDGSGSYKVYTLSQEEARNVMLELKEYMKSRKGVLDRSDAVIISQ
;
A
#
# COMPACT_ATOMS: atom_id res chain seq x y z
N MET A 1 -29.44 -53.64 -42.73
CA MET A 1 -30.08 -52.66 -41.81
C MET A 1 -29.59 -53.00 -40.41
N LYS A 2 -29.06 -52.15 -39.53
CA LYS A 2 -28.77 -50.71 -39.44
C LYS A 2 -27.63 -50.64 -38.38
N LYS A 3 -26.59 -49.83 -38.64
CA LYS A 3 -25.46 -49.59 -37.74
C LYS A 3 -25.90 -48.65 -36.62
N THR A 4 -25.42 -48.83 -35.39
CA THR A 4 -25.45 -47.76 -34.39
C THR A 4 -24.18 -47.78 -33.56
N LEU A 5 -23.24 -46.91 -33.96
CA LEU A 5 -22.08 -46.50 -33.19
C LEU A 5 -22.56 -45.72 -31.95
N PHE A 6 -22.07 -46.09 -30.76
CA PHE A 6 -22.13 -45.23 -29.59
C PHE A 6 -21.00 -44.21 -29.68
N LEU A 7 -21.37 -42.94 -29.89
CA LEU A 7 -20.48 -41.80 -30.03
C LEU A 7 -20.13 -41.26 -28.65
N THR A 8 -18.84 -41.32 -28.31
CA THR A 8 -18.16 -40.62 -27.23
C THR A 8 -18.40 -39.11 -27.28
N ALA A 9 -18.84 -38.51 -26.17
CA ALA A 9 -18.77 -37.06 -25.93
C ALA A 9 -18.25 -36.81 -24.51
N LEU A 10 -16.91 -36.83 -24.38
CA LEU A 10 -16.17 -36.49 -23.17
C LEU A 10 -16.10 -34.96 -23.07
N LEU A 11 -17.07 -34.36 -22.38
CA LEU A 11 -17.16 -32.91 -22.15
C LEU A 11 -16.10 -32.50 -21.10
N SER A 12 -14.87 -32.32 -21.57
CA SER A 12 -13.75 -31.83 -20.77
C SER A 12 -13.94 -30.32 -20.57
N PHE A 13 -14.66 -29.95 -19.51
CA PHE A 13 -14.71 -28.57 -19.03
C PHE A 13 -13.29 -28.13 -18.67
N LEU A 14 -12.72 -27.26 -19.51
CA LEU A 14 -11.49 -26.54 -19.22
C LEU A 14 -11.76 -25.61 -18.03
N PHE A 15 -11.49 -26.11 -16.82
CA PHE A 15 -11.26 -25.27 -15.66
C PHE A 15 -9.97 -24.50 -15.93
N PHE A 16 -10.09 -23.32 -16.52
CA PHE A 16 -9.03 -22.32 -16.44
C PHE A 16 -8.94 -21.90 -14.97
N PRO A 17 -7.83 -22.15 -14.27
CA PRO A 17 -7.62 -21.49 -12.99
C PRO A 17 -7.55 -20.00 -13.29
N ILE A 18 -8.54 -19.24 -12.82
CA ILE A 18 -8.44 -17.79 -12.70
C ILE A 18 -7.27 -17.58 -11.75
N GLN A 19 -6.08 -17.32 -12.30
CA GLN A 19 -4.97 -16.82 -11.53
C GLN A 19 -5.42 -15.46 -11.02
N GLY A 20 -5.89 -15.42 -9.77
CA GLY A 20 -6.08 -14.17 -9.06
C GLY A 20 -4.75 -13.44 -9.12
N GLN A 21 -4.73 -12.33 -9.85
CA GLN A 21 -3.60 -11.42 -9.82
C GLN A 21 -3.45 -10.98 -8.37
N THR A 22 -2.40 -11.43 -7.71
CA THR A 22 -1.93 -10.77 -6.50
C THR A 22 -1.52 -9.37 -6.93
N GLU A 23 -2.44 -8.43 -6.77
CA GLU A 23 -2.17 -7.02 -6.98
C GLU A 23 -1.09 -6.66 -5.94
N ASP A 24 0.16 -6.56 -6.36
CA ASP A 24 1.25 -6.09 -5.51
C ASP A 24 0.90 -4.65 -5.09
N SER A 25 0.23 -4.54 -3.94
CA SER A 25 -0.16 -3.27 -3.39
C SER A 25 1.07 -2.38 -3.21
N TYR A 26 1.00 -1.16 -3.73
CA TYR A 26 2.05 -0.15 -3.57
C TYR A 26 2.43 -0.03 -2.09
N LYS A 27 3.73 -0.03 -1.77
CA LYS A 27 4.25 0.13 -0.41
C LYS A 27 5.24 1.28 -0.34
N ILE A 28 5.15 2.04 0.75
CA ILE A 28 6.11 3.09 1.10
C ILE A 28 7.15 2.47 2.03
N VAL A 29 8.42 2.56 1.65
CA VAL A 29 9.57 2.09 2.43
C VAL A 29 10.28 3.30 2.99
N PHE A 30 10.57 3.29 4.30
CA PHE A 30 11.19 4.43 4.97
C PHE A 30 12.08 4.01 6.13
N GLU A 31 13.04 4.87 6.45
CA GLU A 31 13.91 4.71 7.61
C GLU A 31 13.19 5.09 8.91
N THR A 32 13.35 4.27 9.94
CA THR A 32 12.89 4.56 11.30
C THR A 32 14.07 4.93 12.18
N MET A 33 13.86 5.81 13.15
CA MET A 33 14.85 6.17 14.16
C MET A 33 14.18 6.22 15.52
N ASP A 34 14.70 5.46 16.48
CA ASP A 34 14.25 5.54 17.88
C ASP A 34 14.91 6.69 18.64
N CYS A 35 14.46 6.93 19.87
CA CYS A 35 14.97 8.02 20.71
C CYS A 35 16.43 7.83 21.17
N SER A 36 16.99 6.63 20.99
CA SER A 36 18.40 6.32 21.27
C SER A 36 19.28 6.44 20.02
N GLY A 37 18.68 6.73 18.87
CA GLY A 37 19.38 6.86 17.58
C GLY A 37 19.53 5.53 16.86
N ASN A 38 18.91 4.45 17.33
CA ASN A 38 18.92 3.20 16.58
C ASN A 38 18.02 3.36 15.36
N THR A 39 18.56 3.00 14.20
CA THR A 39 17.84 3.06 12.94
C THR A 39 17.43 1.69 12.44
N GLY A 40 16.45 1.69 11.53
CA GLY A 40 15.89 0.50 10.90
C GLY A 40 15.03 0.88 9.72
N PHE A 41 14.37 -0.08 9.09
CA PHE A 41 13.46 0.16 7.98
C PHE A 41 12.08 -0.38 8.28
N ALA A 42 11.06 0.33 7.82
CA ALA A 42 9.67 -0.10 7.86
C ALA A 42 9.07 -0.02 6.46
N THR A 43 8.00 -0.79 6.25
CA THR A 43 7.25 -0.83 5.01
C THR A 43 5.78 -0.84 5.32
N VAL A 44 5.03 0.08 4.73
CA VAL A 44 3.60 0.26 5.01
C VAL A 44 2.81 0.54 3.73
N GLY A 45 1.55 0.14 3.72
CA GLY A 45 0.60 0.57 2.70
C GLY A 45 0.29 2.07 2.82
N PRO A 46 0.11 2.80 1.71
CA PRO A 46 -0.25 4.22 1.76
C PRO A 46 -1.62 4.47 2.41
N ASP A 47 -2.54 3.52 2.30
CA ASP A 47 -3.86 3.50 2.92
C ASP A 47 -3.85 3.17 4.41
N GLU A 48 -2.77 2.53 4.88
CA GLU A 48 -2.56 2.25 6.31
C GLU A 48 -2.09 3.50 7.06
N ILE A 49 -1.54 4.51 6.38
CA ILE A 49 -1.03 5.74 7.01
C ILE A 49 -2.19 6.63 7.46
N PHE A 50 -2.30 6.82 8.77
CA PHE A 50 -3.31 7.68 9.38
C PHE A 50 -2.84 9.12 9.54
N LYS A 51 -1.65 9.33 10.10
CA LYS A 51 -1.15 10.67 10.46
C LYS A 51 0.36 10.71 10.62
N VAL A 52 0.96 11.82 10.20
CA VAL A 52 2.32 12.23 10.60
C VAL A 52 2.24 13.38 11.60
N GLY A 53 2.94 13.25 12.73
CA GLY A 53 2.91 14.20 13.84
C GLY A 53 4.29 14.45 14.46
N ASN A 54 4.32 15.30 15.49
CA ASN A 54 5.52 15.46 16.32
C ASN A 54 5.63 14.28 17.28
N GLY A 55 6.83 13.74 17.44
CA GLY A 55 7.15 12.78 18.49
C GLY A 55 7.60 13.44 19.78
N ASP A 56 7.73 12.60 20.81
CA ASP A 56 8.06 13.06 22.16
C ASP A 56 9.57 13.31 22.35
N CYS A 57 10.42 12.61 21.59
CA CYS A 57 11.86 12.69 21.73
C CYS A 57 12.55 13.51 20.65
N THR A 58 13.73 13.99 21.02
CA THR A 58 14.62 14.79 20.19
C THR A 58 15.48 13.88 19.32
N ASN A 59 15.87 14.36 18.13
CA ASN A 59 16.84 13.66 17.31
C ASN A 59 18.20 13.63 18.02
N PRO A 60 18.79 12.44 18.27
CA PRO A 60 20.12 12.30 18.89
C PRO A 60 21.23 12.96 18.07
N GLU A 61 21.08 13.02 16.75
CA GLU A 61 22.05 13.63 15.83
C GLU A 61 21.87 15.15 15.71
N ASP A 62 20.67 15.66 16.00
CA ASP A 62 20.35 17.09 15.97
C ASP A 62 19.39 17.46 17.12
N PRO A 63 19.94 17.79 18.30
CA PRO A 63 19.14 18.10 19.48
C PRO A 63 18.20 19.32 19.34
N ALA A 64 18.34 20.14 18.29
CA ALA A 64 17.41 21.23 18.03
C ALA A 64 16.11 20.76 17.37
N LYS A 65 16.08 19.52 16.87
CA LYS A 65 14.97 18.95 16.10
C LYS A 65 14.30 17.81 16.87
N LYS A 66 12.97 17.85 16.96
CA LYS A 66 12.19 16.68 17.40
C LYS A 66 12.06 15.65 16.29
N LEU A 67 12.07 14.37 16.67
CA LEU A 67 11.65 13.29 15.78
C LEU A 67 10.16 13.41 15.48
N LYS A 68 9.73 12.78 14.39
CA LYS A 68 8.35 12.69 13.95
C LYS A 68 7.78 11.32 14.27
N GLN A 69 6.46 11.27 14.40
CA GLN A 69 5.72 10.02 14.57
C GLN A 69 4.81 9.79 13.37
N LEU A 70 4.88 8.59 12.81
CA LEU A 70 3.95 8.08 11.79
C LEU A 70 3.02 7.07 12.47
N LEU A 71 1.72 7.37 12.47
CA LEU A 71 0.66 6.49 12.94
C LEU A 71 0.13 5.68 11.77
N VAL A 72 0.15 4.36 11.93
CA VAL A 72 -0.22 3.39 10.89
C VAL A 72 -1.26 2.43 11.46
N HIS A 73 -2.37 2.24 10.76
CA HIS A 73 -3.39 1.27 11.14
C HIS A 73 -2.81 -0.15 11.11
N ASP A 74 -3.07 -0.94 12.14
CA ASP A 74 -2.57 -2.31 12.25
C ASP A 74 -3.59 -3.39 11.87
N GLY A 75 -4.77 -2.97 11.39
CA GLY A 75 -5.90 -3.85 11.05
C GLY A 75 -6.77 -4.27 12.23
N SER A 76 -6.41 -3.96 13.47
CA SER A 76 -7.17 -4.31 14.69
C SER A 76 -8.00 -3.15 15.24
N GLY A 77 -7.98 -1.99 14.58
CA GLY A 77 -8.52 -0.73 15.13
C GLY A 77 -7.54 0.02 16.03
N SER A 78 -6.31 -0.48 16.16
CA SER A 78 -5.20 0.16 16.86
C SER A 78 -4.20 0.78 15.87
N TYR A 79 -3.19 1.48 16.41
CA TYR A 79 -2.13 2.10 15.63
C TYR A 79 -0.77 1.55 16.02
N LYS A 80 0.02 1.18 15.02
CA LYS A 80 1.48 1.10 15.14
C LYS A 80 2.06 2.50 14.98
N VAL A 81 3.04 2.82 15.82
CA VAL A 81 3.75 4.10 15.79
C VAL A 81 5.17 3.84 15.34
N TYR A 82 5.58 4.50 14.26
CA TYR A 82 6.97 4.57 13.84
C TYR A 82 7.53 5.95 14.17
N THR A 83 8.75 6.00 14.69
CA THR A 83 9.47 7.24 14.91
C THR A 83 10.49 7.44 13.78
N LEU A 84 10.59 8.65 13.25
CA LEU A 84 11.36 8.98 12.06
C LEU A 84 12.04 10.34 12.22
N SER A 85 13.10 10.57 11.45
CA SER A 85 13.70 11.90 11.31
C SER A 85 12.71 12.87 10.64
N GLN A 86 12.95 14.17 10.75
CA GLN A 86 12.09 15.15 10.08
C GLN A 86 12.18 15.09 8.56
N GLU A 87 13.37 14.74 8.06
CA GLU A 87 13.60 14.56 6.63
C GLU A 87 12.83 13.35 6.13
N GLU A 88 12.91 12.24 6.84
CA GLU A 88 12.24 11.01 6.42
C GLU A 88 10.72 11.12 6.51
N ALA A 89 10.21 11.82 7.52
CA ALA A 89 8.80 12.20 7.58
C ALA A 89 8.35 12.98 6.35
N ARG A 90 9.20 13.87 5.81
CA ARG A 90 8.90 14.65 4.62
C ARG A 90 8.88 13.74 3.38
N ASN A 91 9.81 12.79 3.29
CA ASN A 91 9.89 11.83 2.19
C ASN A 91 8.61 10.97 2.13
N VAL A 92 8.21 10.37 3.27
CA VAL A 92 6.95 9.61 3.37
C VAL A 92 5.75 10.45 2.95
N MET A 93 5.68 11.71 3.38
CA MET A 93 4.56 12.61 3.02
C MET A 93 4.56 13.01 1.54
N LEU A 94 5.73 13.13 0.91
CA LEU A 94 5.84 13.40 -0.52
C LEU A 94 5.36 12.19 -1.33
N GLU A 95 5.85 11.01 -0.99
CA GLU A 95 5.48 9.76 -1.65
C GLU A 95 3.97 9.46 -1.51
N LEU A 96 3.42 9.65 -0.31
CA LEU A 96 1.98 9.52 -0.08
C LEU A 96 1.16 10.49 -0.95
N LYS A 97 1.61 11.75 -1.10
CA LYS A 97 0.94 12.73 -1.96
C LYS A 97 0.99 12.33 -3.43
N GLU A 98 2.12 11.82 -3.90
CA GLU A 98 2.26 11.35 -5.28
C GLU A 98 1.35 10.15 -5.56
N TYR A 99 1.29 9.19 -4.63
CA TYR A 99 0.36 8.07 -4.69
C TYR A 99 -1.11 8.54 -4.76
N MET A 100 -1.51 9.44 -3.86
CA MET A 100 -2.88 9.98 -3.84
C MET A 100 -3.22 10.78 -5.11
N LYS A 101 -2.25 11.52 -5.66
CA LYS A 101 -2.40 12.23 -6.94
C LYS A 101 -2.59 11.25 -8.09
N SER A 102 -1.82 10.17 -8.14
CA SER A 102 -1.95 9.12 -9.14
C SER A 102 -3.32 8.45 -9.05
N ARG A 103 -3.75 8.05 -7.86
CA ARG A 103 -5.09 7.47 -7.60
C ARG A 103 -6.21 8.40 -8.04
N LYS A 104 -6.15 9.69 -7.69
CA LYS A 104 -7.13 10.68 -8.14
C LYS A 104 -7.16 10.78 -9.67
N GLY A 105 -6.00 10.84 -10.32
CA GLY A 105 -5.93 10.91 -11.78
C GLY A 105 -6.44 9.66 -12.50
N VAL A 106 -6.46 8.50 -11.84
CA VAL A 106 -7.13 7.29 -12.37
C VAL A 106 -8.64 7.43 -12.26
N LEU A 107 -9.15 7.87 -11.10
CA LEU A 107 -10.59 8.08 -10.87
C LEU A 107 -11.19 9.14 -11.82
N ASP A 108 -10.50 10.28 -11.99
CA ASP A 108 -10.95 11.34 -12.89
C ASP A 108 -11.03 10.85 -14.36
N ARG A 109 -10.20 9.88 -14.75
CA ARG A 109 -10.21 9.27 -16.09
C ARG A 109 -11.25 8.16 -16.24
N SER A 110 -11.60 7.44 -15.17
CA SER A 110 -12.67 6.44 -15.22
C SER A 110 -14.05 7.06 -15.36
N ASP A 111 -14.29 8.23 -14.75
CA ASP A 111 -15.57 8.95 -14.88
C ASP A 111 -15.78 9.54 -16.29
N ALA A 112 -14.70 9.82 -17.02
CA ALA A 112 -14.77 10.24 -18.42
C ALA A 112 -15.17 9.10 -19.38
N VAL A 113 -15.22 7.84 -18.89
CA VAL A 113 -15.70 6.67 -19.63
C VAL A 113 -17.09 6.26 -19.14
N ILE A 114 -17.96 7.23 -18.80
CA ILE A 114 -19.40 6.97 -18.93
C ILE A 114 -19.75 7.18 -20.40
N ILE A 115 -19.76 6.04 -21.11
CA ILE A 115 -20.10 5.93 -22.51
C ILE A 115 -21.46 6.58 -22.75
N SER A 116 -21.47 7.64 -23.55
CA SER A 116 -22.62 8.03 -24.36
C SER A 116 -22.94 6.87 -25.30
N GLN A 117 -23.85 5.99 -24.88
CA GLN A 117 -24.52 5.00 -25.73
C GLN A 117 -25.96 5.44 -25.95
#